data_AF-A0A841KHT0-F1
#
_entry.id   AF-A0A841KHT0-F1
#
_cell.length_a   1.000
_cell.length_b   1.000
_cell.length_c   1.000
_cell.angle_alpha   90.00
_cell.angle_beta   90.00
_cell.angle_gamma   90.00
#
_symmetry.space_group_name_H-M   'P 1'
#
loop_
_entity.id
_entity.type
_entity.pdbx_description
1 polymer ?
#
loop_
_entity_poly.entity_id
_entity_poly.type
_entity_poly.pdbx_seq_one_letter_code
_entity_poly.pdbx_strand_id
1 'polypeptide(L)'
;MRAAKRERWVRFVSVNLGVSPISSLVSEISLKKIVDEVIDAISKKLPLQRTPRTTARQHARLVDLVLSDDEKYAVLLFRLIDKDAIDVAYEDFEDGDIEPHPKTPTQGNRSTAHLVIRLKPKLEGKKKKYPALLEETTGLGASRIEPILNSLARKFGRGSYKDRSGREERYHCSIEVKPKVVGTIRDELTNGVLKGFTLVHSFPPKQGNDETIYLEDKKRRLEVAVVGAAVGDKIDAIWDSVRKKANNQEYELVKASYENTDGRLVSVDMQTRRSDALEDLVTKTKKIELEADANYDQSGVSPSIMKKMIDALQSS
;
A
#
# COMPACT_ATOMS: atom_id res chain seq x y z
N MET A 1 -0.69 -18.44 -29.29
CA MET A 1 -0.91 -18.30 -27.83
C MET A 1 -1.50 -16.92 -27.55
N ARG A 2 -2.67 -16.82 -26.91
CA ARG A 2 -3.13 -15.54 -26.36
C ARG A 2 -2.23 -15.22 -25.18
N ALA A 3 -1.53 -14.09 -25.23
CA ALA A 3 -0.66 -13.69 -24.14
C ALA A 3 -1.50 -13.54 -22.86
N ALA A 4 -1.09 -14.20 -21.78
CA ALA A 4 -1.86 -14.21 -20.54
C ALA A 4 -2.00 -12.77 -20.02
N LYS A 5 -3.26 -12.30 -19.88
CA LYS A 5 -3.56 -11.03 -19.24
C LYS A 5 -2.97 -11.04 -17.83
N ARG A 6 -2.29 -9.96 -17.46
CA ARG A 6 -1.72 -9.82 -16.12
C ARG A 6 -2.60 -8.93 -15.28
N GLU A 7 -2.72 -9.25 -14.00
CA GLU A 7 -3.55 -8.50 -13.08
C GLU A 7 -2.70 -7.79 -12.03
N ARG A 8 -3.13 -6.57 -11.66
CA ARG A 8 -2.57 -5.82 -10.53
C ARG A 8 -3.67 -5.30 -9.65
N TRP A 9 -3.42 -5.31 -8.35
CA TRP A 9 -4.25 -4.63 -7.38
C TRP A 9 -3.72 -3.22 -7.17
N VAL A 10 -4.63 -2.26 -7.12
CA VAL A 10 -4.33 -0.86 -6.84
C VAL A 10 -5.21 -0.39 -5.69
N ARG A 11 -4.65 0.46 -4.83
CA ARG A 11 -5.31 1.04 -3.67
C ARG A 11 -5.57 2.52 -3.92
N PHE A 12 -6.78 2.97 -3.66
CA PHE A 12 -7.08 4.40 -3.69
C PHE A 12 -6.50 5.05 -2.44
N VAL A 13 -5.75 6.12 -2.64
CA VAL A 13 -5.14 6.91 -1.58
C VAL A 13 -5.37 8.40 -1.83
N SER A 14 -5.15 9.21 -0.82
CA SER A 14 -5.09 10.67 -0.89
C SER A 14 -3.68 11.09 -0.51
N VAL A 15 -3.05 11.87 -1.38
CA VAL A 15 -1.81 12.56 -1.09
C VAL A 15 -2.18 13.92 -0.51
N ASN A 16 -1.93 14.12 0.77
CA ASN A 16 -2.28 15.35 1.48
C ASN A 16 -1.03 16.24 1.55
N LEU A 17 -1.12 17.44 0.99
CA LEU A 17 -0.05 18.43 1.08
C LEU A 17 -0.26 19.30 2.32
N GLY A 18 0.76 19.38 3.17
CA GLY A 18 0.84 20.27 4.33
C GLY A 18 1.99 21.26 4.20
N VAL A 19 1.93 22.35 4.96
CA VAL A 19 2.97 23.39 5.04
C VAL A 19 3.25 23.71 6.50
N SER A 20 4.53 23.82 6.85
CA SER A 20 5.01 24.12 8.19
C SER A 20 6.05 25.25 8.15
N PRO A 21 6.06 26.17 9.14
CA PRO A 21 5.19 26.21 10.33
C PRO A 21 3.79 26.78 10.07
N ILE A 22 3.57 27.43 8.91
CA ILE A 22 2.34 28.17 8.63
C ILE A 22 1.39 27.40 7.69
N SER A 23 0.39 26.74 8.29
CA SER A 23 -0.58 25.93 7.52
C SER A 23 -1.42 26.73 6.52
N SER A 24 -1.58 28.04 6.68
CA SER A 24 -2.38 28.87 5.76
C SER A 24 -1.76 29.03 4.38
N LEU A 25 -0.43 28.89 4.23
CA LEU A 25 0.24 28.98 2.92
C LEU A 25 -0.09 27.81 1.98
N VAL A 26 -0.71 26.75 2.48
CA VAL A 26 -1.06 25.57 1.66
C VAL A 26 -1.96 25.92 0.47
N SER A 27 -2.79 26.96 0.58
CA SER A 27 -3.64 27.44 -0.51
C SER A 27 -2.81 27.99 -1.69
N GLU A 28 -1.64 28.55 -1.42
CA GLU A 28 -0.75 29.17 -2.39
C GLU A 28 0.24 28.17 -3.02
N ILE A 29 0.53 27.08 -2.32
CA ILE A 29 1.46 26.05 -2.80
C ILE A 29 0.71 25.00 -3.63
N SER A 30 1.25 24.68 -4.81
CA SER A 30 0.74 23.63 -5.70
C SER A 30 1.65 22.42 -5.67
N LEU A 31 1.07 21.21 -5.58
CA LEU A 31 1.85 19.97 -5.73
C LEU A 31 2.51 19.88 -7.10
N LYS A 32 1.88 20.45 -8.16
CA LYS A 32 2.48 20.49 -9.50
C LYS A 32 3.84 21.18 -9.49
N LYS A 33 3.99 22.31 -8.78
CA LYS A 33 5.28 23.00 -8.69
C LYS A 33 6.36 22.11 -8.08
N ILE A 34 6.04 21.37 -7.02
CA ILE A 34 6.97 20.42 -6.39
C ILE A 34 7.32 19.29 -7.37
N VAL A 35 6.33 18.80 -8.12
CA VAL A 35 6.53 17.77 -9.15
C VAL A 35 7.45 18.28 -10.27
N ASP A 36 7.21 19.47 -10.80
CA ASP A 36 8.00 20.08 -11.87
C ASP A 36 9.48 20.24 -11.43
N GLU A 37 9.73 20.68 -10.18
CA GLU A 37 11.07 20.78 -9.59
C GLU A 37 11.76 19.40 -9.45
N VAL A 38 11.00 18.35 -9.13
CA VAL A 38 11.53 16.98 -9.08
C VAL A 38 11.87 16.47 -10.48
N ILE A 39 11.05 16.75 -11.50
CA ILE A 39 11.33 16.41 -12.91
C ILE A 39 12.59 17.10 -13.38
N ASP A 40 12.72 18.41 -13.12
CA ASP A 40 13.92 19.18 -13.43
C ASP A 40 15.16 18.56 -12.75
N ALA A 41 15.06 18.20 -11.48
CA ALA A 41 16.14 17.52 -10.77
C ALA A 41 16.51 16.15 -11.38
N ILE A 42 15.52 15.35 -11.82
CA ILE A 42 15.76 14.08 -12.54
C ILE A 42 16.50 14.34 -13.85
N SER A 43 16.03 15.32 -14.65
CA SER A 43 16.63 15.68 -15.94
C SER A 43 18.10 16.09 -15.80
N LYS A 44 18.42 16.80 -14.71
CA LYS A 44 19.78 17.23 -14.34
C LYS A 44 20.60 16.15 -13.61
N LYS A 45 20.05 14.94 -13.45
CA LYS A 45 20.65 13.81 -12.71
C LYS A 45 21.06 14.18 -11.28
N LEU A 46 20.31 15.09 -10.65
CA LEU A 46 20.55 15.48 -9.27
C LEU A 46 20.07 14.38 -8.32
N PRO A 47 20.78 14.15 -7.20
CA PRO A 47 20.39 13.13 -6.23
C PRO A 47 19.05 13.51 -5.58
N LEU A 48 18.00 12.73 -5.85
CA LEU A 48 16.67 12.93 -5.26
C LEU A 48 16.63 12.49 -3.79
N GLN A 49 17.41 11.48 -3.45
CA GLN A 49 17.43 10.83 -2.15
C GLN A 49 18.87 10.54 -1.72
N ARG A 50 19.05 10.29 -0.42
CA ARG A 50 20.35 9.90 0.13
C ARG A 50 20.74 8.50 -0.36
N THR A 51 22.01 8.30 -0.65
CA THR A 51 22.60 6.98 -0.88
C THR A 51 22.36 6.09 0.33
N PRO A 52 21.94 4.83 0.15
CA PRO A 52 21.79 3.91 1.27
C PRO A 52 23.13 3.72 1.98
N ARG A 53 23.08 3.47 3.28
CA ARG A 53 24.25 3.02 4.04
C ARG A 53 24.74 1.68 3.47
N THR A 54 26.03 1.42 3.53
CA THR A 54 26.63 0.14 3.09
C THR A 54 26.00 -1.08 3.78
N THR A 55 25.59 -0.91 5.04
CA THR A 55 24.93 -1.93 5.86
C THR A 55 23.41 -2.05 5.63
N ALA A 56 22.83 -1.22 4.75
CA ALA A 56 21.40 -1.27 4.48
C ALA A 56 21.01 -2.58 3.79
N ARG A 57 20.05 -3.29 4.38
CA ARG A 57 19.48 -4.54 3.88
C ARG A 57 18.37 -4.31 2.86
N GLN A 58 17.59 -3.26 3.07
CA GLN A 58 16.54 -2.83 2.17
C GLN A 58 16.77 -1.38 1.73
N HIS A 59 16.42 -1.07 0.49
CA HIS A 59 16.49 0.29 -0.04
C HIS A 59 15.31 0.59 -0.97
N ALA A 60 14.48 1.56 -0.58
CA ALA A 60 13.39 2.06 -1.41
C ALA A 60 13.70 3.46 -1.96
N ARG A 61 13.42 3.67 -3.24
CA ARG A 61 13.70 4.93 -3.94
C ARG A 61 12.69 5.27 -5.01
N LEU A 62 12.56 6.57 -5.30
CA LEU A 62 11.93 7.07 -6.53
C LEU A 62 12.93 6.85 -7.67
N VAL A 63 12.49 6.20 -8.73
CA VAL A 63 13.33 5.89 -9.90
C VAL A 63 12.98 6.80 -11.07
N ASP A 64 11.70 7.07 -11.25
CA ASP A 64 11.21 7.83 -12.38
C ASP A 64 9.95 8.61 -12.01
N LEU A 65 9.73 9.73 -12.69
CA LEU A 65 8.56 10.58 -12.54
C LEU A 65 8.21 11.21 -13.89
N VAL A 66 6.97 11.04 -14.32
CA VAL A 66 6.44 11.66 -15.54
C VAL A 66 5.11 12.35 -15.29
N LEU A 67 4.76 13.31 -16.16
CA LEU A 67 3.42 13.87 -16.24
C LEU A 67 2.62 13.16 -17.33
N SER A 68 1.30 13.10 -17.18
CA SER A 68 0.41 12.77 -18.30
C SER A 68 0.48 13.82 -19.40
N ASP A 69 0.09 13.44 -20.62
CA ASP A 69 0.10 14.33 -21.80
C ASP A 69 -0.70 15.63 -21.55
N ASP A 70 -1.75 15.56 -20.74
CA ASP A 70 -2.58 16.70 -20.35
C ASP A 70 -2.12 17.40 -19.05
N GLU A 71 -0.99 16.98 -18.49
CA GLU A 71 -0.38 17.38 -17.22
C GLU A 71 -1.35 17.36 -16.01
N LYS A 72 -2.47 16.64 -16.10
CA LYS A 72 -3.43 16.52 -15.00
C LYS A 72 -3.00 15.48 -13.97
N TYR A 73 -2.06 14.60 -14.31
CA TYR A 73 -1.59 13.52 -13.47
C TYR A 73 -0.08 13.51 -13.39
N ALA A 74 0.46 13.26 -12.20
CA ALA A 74 1.84 12.88 -11.99
C ALA A 74 1.90 11.38 -11.74
N VAL A 75 2.84 10.70 -12.39
CA VAL A 75 3.04 9.25 -12.25
C VAL A 75 4.46 9.00 -11.76
N LEU A 76 4.56 8.40 -10.59
CA LEU A 76 5.82 8.12 -9.92
C LEU A 76 6.08 6.62 -9.91
N LEU A 77 7.30 6.23 -10.23
CA LEU A 77 7.77 4.84 -10.11
C LEU A 77 8.70 4.70 -8.91
N PHE A 78 8.28 3.90 -7.94
CA PHE A 78 9.13 3.48 -6.82
C PHE A 78 9.77 2.13 -7.09
N ARG A 79 10.95 1.93 -6.52
CA ARG A 79 11.64 0.64 -6.51
C ARG A 79 12.12 0.33 -5.10
N LEU A 80 11.92 -0.91 -4.67
CA LEU A 80 12.51 -1.50 -3.49
C LEU A 80 13.51 -2.58 -3.92
N ILE A 81 14.65 -2.62 -3.24
CA ILE A 81 15.63 -3.70 -3.32
C ILE A 81 15.73 -4.29 -1.91
N ASP A 82 15.62 -5.61 -1.80
CA ASP A 82 15.73 -6.36 -0.55
C ASP A 82 16.80 -7.44 -0.64
N LYS A 83 17.91 -7.25 0.07
CA LYS A 83 19.04 -8.20 0.08
C LYS A 83 18.74 -9.46 0.89
N ASP A 84 17.85 -9.37 1.88
CA ASP A 84 17.58 -10.47 2.81
C ASP A 84 16.42 -11.36 2.33
N ALA A 85 15.72 -10.95 1.26
CA ALA A 85 14.73 -11.79 0.61
C ALA A 85 15.39 -13.07 0.07
N ILE A 86 14.68 -14.20 0.13
CA ILE A 86 15.16 -15.51 -0.36
C ILE A 86 15.44 -15.42 -1.87
N ASP A 87 16.42 -16.18 -2.36
CA ASP A 87 16.68 -16.29 -3.80
C ASP A 87 15.43 -16.74 -4.56
N VAL A 88 15.25 -16.20 -5.76
CA VAL A 88 14.13 -16.57 -6.63
C VAL A 88 14.52 -17.85 -7.36
N ALA A 89 13.60 -18.78 -7.47
CA ALA A 89 13.67 -19.89 -8.41
C ALA A 89 12.39 -19.89 -9.23
N TYR A 90 12.50 -20.25 -10.51
CA TYR A 90 11.35 -20.54 -11.35
C TYR A 90 11.27 -22.05 -11.54
N GLU A 91 10.06 -22.56 -11.71
CA GLU A 91 9.82 -23.98 -11.98
C GLU A 91 9.02 -24.03 -13.29
N ASP A 92 9.50 -24.82 -14.24
CA ASP A 92 8.80 -25.02 -15.49
C ASP A 92 7.52 -25.85 -15.25
N PHE A 93 6.44 -25.45 -15.90
CA PHE A 93 5.12 -26.04 -15.65
C PHE A 93 4.93 -27.40 -16.34
N GLU A 94 5.68 -27.67 -17.42
CA GLU A 94 5.53 -28.89 -18.21
C GLU A 94 6.36 -30.04 -17.64
N ASP A 95 7.62 -29.80 -17.26
CA ASP A 95 8.55 -30.84 -16.81
C ASP A 95 8.91 -30.76 -15.30
N GLY A 96 8.61 -29.65 -14.63
CA GLY A 96 8.92 -29.45 -13.22
C GLY A 96 10.39 -29.09 -12.95
N ASP A 97 11.16 -28.72 -13.98
CA ASP A 97 12.56 -28.32 -13.81
C ASP A 97 12.64 -26.99 -13.06
N ILE A 98 13.44 -26.97 -11.98
CA ILE A 98 13.66 -25.78 -11.15
C ILE A 98 14.92 -25.04 -11.65
N GLU A 99 14.74 -23.80 -12.08
CA GLU A 99 15.81 -22.86 -12.44
C GLU A 99 16.10 -21.89 -11.27
N PRO A 100 17.18 -22.09 -10.50
CA PRO A 100 17.56 -21.17 -9.42
C PRO A 100 18.27 -19.92 -9.95
N HIS A 101 17.91 -18.76 -9.41
CA HIS A 101 18.58 -17.48 -9.68
C HIS A 101 19.21 -16.90 -8.41
N PRO A 102 20.39 -17.39 -7.99
CA PRO A 102 21.06 -16.92 -6.78
C PRO A 102 21.52 -15.46 -6.90
N LYS A 103 21.33 -14.69 -5.84
CA LYS A 103 21.81 -13.31 -5.77
C LYS A 103 23.32 -13.24 -5.51
N THR A 104 24.00 -12.26 -6.10
CA THR A 104 25.33 -11.85 -5.64
C THR A 104 25.24 -11.04 -4.33
N PRO A 105 26.34 -10.86 -3.57
CA PRO A 105 26.33 -10.11 -2.30
C PRO A 105 25.86 -8.65 -2.39
N THR A 106 25.83 -8.08 -3.59
CA THR A 106 25.38 -6.70 -3.86
C THR A 106 23.96 -6.63 -4.44
N GLN A 107 23.37 -7.77 -4.79
CA GLN A 107 22.02 -7.87 -5.34
C GLN A 107 20.98 -8.08 -4.23
N GLY A 108 19.74 -7.74 -4.56
CA GLY A 108 18.56 -7.94 -3.72
C GLY A 108 17.34 -8.16 -4.60
N ASN A 109 16.33 -8.84 -4.09
CA ASN A 109 15.07 -9.01 -4.80
C ASN A 109 14.45 -7.64 -5.02
N ARG A 110 13.99 -7.42 -6.24
CA ARG A 110 13.45 -6.13 -6.68
C ARG A 110 11.94 -6.17 -6.72
N SER A 111 11.33 -5.11 -6.21
CA SER A 111 9.91 -4.82 -6.46
C SER A 111 9.73 -3.37 -6.90
N THR A 112 8.65 -3.10 -7.62
CA THR A 112 8.31 -1.78 -8.16
C THR A 112 6.85 -1.46 -7.85
N ALA A 113 6.51 -0.17 -7.72
CA ALA A 113 5.14 0.26 -7.50
C ALA A 113 4.91 1.64 -8.12
N HIS A 114 3.79 1.78 -8.83
CA HIS A 114 3.35 3.07 -9.37
C HIS A 114 2.48 3.82 -8.38
N LEU A 115 2.65 5.14 -8.35
CA LEU A 115 1.71 6.07 -7.73
C LEU A 115 1.24 7.07 -8.78
N VAL A 116 -0.05 7.06 -9.09
CA VAL A 116 -0.69 8.05 -9.96
C VAL A 116 -1.40 9.07 -9.09
N ILE A 117 -1.05 10.35 -9.22
CA ILE A 117 -1.63 11.45 -8.44
C ILE A 117 -2.35 12.40 -9.39
N ARG A 118 -3.64 12.66 -9.15
CA ARG A 118 -4.37 13.73 -9.83
C ARG A 118 -3.92 15.08 -9.25
N LEU A 119 -3.35 15.95 -10.09
CA LEU A 119 -2.77 17.24 -9.69
C LEU A 119 -3.81 18.34 -9.42
N LYS A 120 -5.10 18.08 -9.70
CA LYS A 120 -6.20 18.92 -9.24
C LYS A 120 -6.62 18.51 -7.82
N PRO A 121 -6.37 19.34 -6.79
CA PRO A 121 -6.72 18.98 -5.42
C PRO A 121 -8.22 19.08 -5.17
N LYS A 122 -8.69 18.34 -4.18
CA LYS A 122 -9.91 18.64 -3.41
C LYS A 122 -9.49 19.41 -2.17
N LEU A 123 -10.17 20.53 -1.90
CA LEU A 123 -9.95 21.31 -0.67
C LEU A 123 -10.78 20.71 0.45
N GLU A 124 -10.14 20.40 1.57
CA GLU A 124 -10.82 19.93 2.77
C GLU A 124 -10.19 20.62 3.99
N GLY A 125 -10.87 21.64 4.51
CA GLY A 125 -10.33 22.53 5.53
C GLY A 125 -9.04 23.23 5.07
N LYS A 126 -7.99 23.16 5.90
CA LYS A 126 -6.65 23.73 5.63
C LYS A 126 -5.68 22.73 4.99
N LYS A 127 -6.18 21.75 4.22
CA LYS A 127 -5.34 20.79 3.51
C LYS A 127 -5.78 20.65 2.05
N LYS A 128 -4.80 20.53 1.15
CA LYS A 128 -5.04 20.11 -0.24
C LYS A 128 -4.90 18.59 -0.31
N LYS A 129 -5.99 17.92 -0.62
CA LYS A 129 -6.05 16.46 -0.80
C LYS A 129 -6.02 16.15 -2.30
N TYR A 130 -5.01 15.42 -2.74
CA TYR A 130 -4.84 15.02 -4.14
C TYR A 130 -5.26 13.55 -4.26
N PRO A 131 -6.37 13.23 -4.96
CA PRO A 131 -6.76 11.85 -5.21
C PRO A 131 -5.65 11.11 -5.95
N ALA A 132 -5.39 9.86 -5.55
CA ALA A 132 -4.33 9.07 -6.12
C ALA A 132 -4.65 7.56 -6.11
N LEU A 133 -3.95 6.79 -6.94
CA LEU A 133 -3.87 5.32 -6.83
C LEU A 133 -2.44 4.88 -6.63
N LEU A 134 -2.26 3.96 -5.69
CA LEU A 134 -1.00 3.28 -5.41
C LEU A 134 -1.11 1.81 -5.80
N GLU A 135 -0.16 1.32 -6.59
CA GLU A 135 -0.04 -0.11 -6.87
C GLU A 135 0.28 -0.92 -5.61
N GLU A 136 -0.46 -1.99 -5.36
CA GLU A 136 -0.22 -2.89 -4.24
C GLU A 136 0.87 -3.90 -4.61
N THR A 137 2.10 -3.59 -4.21
CA THR A 137 3.24 -4.49 -4.38
C THR A 137 3.91 -4.77 -3.03
N THR A 138 4.40 -5.99 -2.86
CA THR A 138 5.10 -6.44 -1.65
C THR A 138 6.23 -5.48 -1.28
N GLY A 139 6.18 -5.01 -0.03
CA GLY A 139 7.17 -4.11 0.56
C GLY A 139 7.01 -2.63 0.17
N LEU A 140 6.23 -2.27 -0.84
CA LEU A 140 6.07 -0.88 -1.33
C LEU A 140 4.68 -0.29 -1.01
N GLY A 141 4.25 -0.40 0.25
CA GLY A 141 3.03 0.26 0.73
C GLY A 141 3.21 1.75 1.03
N ALA A 142 2.09 2.42 1.36
CA ALA A 142 2.06 3.84 1.71
C ALA A 142 3.06 4.21 2.81
N SER A 143 3.24 3.37 3.83
CA SER A 143 4.19 3.59 4.93
C SER A 143 5.66 3.68 4.48
N ARG A 144 6.02 3.02 3.36
CA ARG A 144 7.38 3.07 2.80
C ARG A 144 7.55 4.21 1.80
N ILE A 145 6.49 4.55 1.07
CA ILE A 145 6.50 5.61 0.05
C ILE A 145 6.38 7.01 0.67
N GLU A 146 5.59 7.18 1.73
CA GLU A 146 5.35 8.48 2.36
C GLU A 146 6.65 9.16 2.84
N PRO A 147 7.61 8.48 3.49
CA PRO A 147 8.89 9.09 3.86
C PRO A 147 9.70 9.60 2.65
N ILE A 148 9.62 8.89 1.52
CA ILE A 148 10.28 9.30 0.27
C ILE A 148 9.64 10.59 -0.24
N LEU A 149 8.31 10.63 -0.35
CA LEU A 149 7.57 11.81 -0.76
C LEU A 149 7.80 13.00 0.17
N ASN A 150 7.84 12.77 1.49
CA ASN A 150 8.16 13.79 2.47
C ASN A 150 9.56 14.37 2.28
N SER A 151 10.56 13.53 1.99
CA SER A 151 11.91 13.98 1.71
C SER A 151 11.95 14.90 0.47
N LEU A 152 11.21 14.54 -0.58
CA LEU A 152 11.09 15.35 -1.79
C LEU A 152 10.36 16.67 -1.50
N ALA A 153 9.21 16.62 -0.81
CA ALA A 153 8.45 17.80 -0.44
C ALA A 153 9.25 18.78 0.43
N ARG A 154 10.05 18.28 1.38
CA ARG A 154 10.94 19.11 2.20
C ARG A 154 12.07 19.76 1.39
N LYS A 155 12.57 19.05 0.37
CA LYS A 155 13.70 19.51 -0.46
C LYS A 155 13.26 20.53 -1.51
N PHE A 156 12.15 20.25 -2.19
CA PHE A 156 11.68 21.00 -3.36
C PHE A 156 10.47 21.89 -3.07
N GLY A 157 9.66 21.56 -2.06
CA GLY A 157 8.52 22.37 -1.61
C GLY A 157 8.88 23.30 -0.45
N ARG A 158 9.98 24.05 -0.54
CA ARG A 158 10.43 24.98 0.51
C ARG A 158 10.61 26.38 -0.04
N GLY A 159 10.51 27.38 0.84
CA GLY A 159 10.68 28.78 0.47
C GLY A 159 10.66 29.68 1.70
N SER A 160 10.47 30.98 1.48
CA SER A 160 10.28 31.97 2.54
C SER A 160 9.00 32.77 2.33
N TYR A 161 8.50 33.33 3.43
CA TYR A 161 7.35 34.24 3.46
C TYR A 161 7.62 35.35 4.48
N LYS A 162 6.93 36.48 4.35
CA LYS A 162 6.93 37.52 5.39
C LYS A 162 5.80 37.26 6.36
N ASP A 163 6.11 37.19 7.65
CA ASP A 163 5.10 37.07 8.71
C ASP A 163 4.35 38.40 8.90
N ARG A 164 3.39 38.43 9.84
CA ARG A 164 2.63 39.65 10.17
C ARG A 164 3.50 40.78 10.76
N SER A 165 4.70 40.46 11.25
CA SER A 165 5.66 41.43 11.78
C SER A 165 6.66 41.93 10.73
N GLY A 166 6.54 41.46 9.48
CA GLY A 166 7.44 41.78 8.38
C GLY A 166 8.75 40.99 8.38
N ARG A 167 8.93 40.04 9.30
CA ARG A 167 10.09 39.16 9.38
C ARG A 167 9.99 38.06 8.34
N GLU A 168 11.12 37.75 7.71
CA GLU A 168 11.21 36.65 6.77
C GLU A 168 11.34 35.32 7.52
N GLU A 169 10.39 34.43 7.32
CA GLU A 169 10.38 33.08 7.87
C GLU A 169 10.45 32.03 6.77
N ARG A 170 11.07 30.90 7.07
CA ARG A 170 11.18 29.78 6.14
C ARG A 170 10.03 28.80 6.33
N TYR A 171 9.51 28.28 5.22
CA TYR A 171 8.55 27.19 5.22
C TYR A 171 9.08 25.96 4.48
N HIS A 172 8.48 24.82 4.77
CA HIS A 172 8.64 23.60 4.00
C HIS A 172 7.33 22.84 3.89
N CYS A 173 7.20 22.06 2.82
CA CYS A 173 6.08 21.18 2.58
C CYS A 173 6.29 19.81 3.22
N SER A 174 5.18 19.19 3.59
CA SER A 174 5.09 17.78 3.97
C SER A 174 4.00 17.10 3.17
N ILE A 175 4.16 15.78 3.00
CA ILE A 175 3.19 14.92 2.32
C ILE A 175 2.74 13.83 3.28
N GLU A 176 1.45 13.57 3.32
CA GLU A 176 0.87 12.45 4.06
C GLU A 176 0.05 11.61 3.07
N VAL A 177 0.23 10.29 3.07
CA VAL A 177 -0.47 9.36 2.17
C VAL A 177 -1.50 8.59 2.98
N LYS A 178 -2.77 8.94 2.81
CA LYS A 178 -3.88 8.28 3.51
C LYS A 178 -4.66 7.37 2.59
N PRO A 179 -4.99 6.13 2.99
CA PRO A 179 -5.90 5.31 2.20
C PRO A 179 -7.29 5.95 2.13
N LYS A 180 -7.98 5.76 1.00
CA LYS A 180 -9.40 6.14 0.85
C LYS A 180 -10.24 5.06 1.53
N VAL A 181 -10.88 5.43 2.64
CA VAL A 181 -11.83 4.57 3.35
C VAL A 181 -13.17 4.60 2.60
N VAL A 182 -13.81 3.45 2.45
CA VAL A 182 -15.12 3.32 1.76
C VAL A 182 -16.24 2.78 2.63
N GLY A 183 -15.92 2.19 3.77
CA GLY A 183 -16.89 1.62 4.69
C GLY A 183 -16.19 0.86 5.80
N THR A 184 -16.92 -0.05 6.39
CA THR A 184 -16.51 -0.90 7.51
C THR A 184 -16.39 -2.37 7.08
N ILE A 185 -15.78 -3.20 7.92
CA ILE A 185 -15.83 -4.66 7.73
C ILE A 185 -17.28 -5.16 7.70
N ARG A 186 -18.18 -4.58 8.50
CA ARG A 186 -19.61 -4.91 8.46
C ARG A 186 -20.15 -4.76 7.04
N ASP A 187 -19.90 -3.62 6.40
CA ASP A 187 -20.43 -3.32 5.06
C ASP A 187 -19.90 -4.33 4.03
N GLU A 188 -18.60 -4.64 4.08
CA GLU A 188 -17.99 -5.62 3.17
C GLU A 188 -18.54 -7.03 3.38
N LEU A 189 -18.71 -7.48 4.61
CA LEU A 189 -19.22 -8.82 4.91
C LEU A 189 -20.72 -8.95 4.64
N THR A 190 -21.47 -7.85 4.73
CA THR A 190 -22.90 -7.79 4.39
C THR A 190 -23.11 -7.90 2.89
N ASN A 191 -22.30 -7.18 2.11
CA ASN A 191 -22.46 -7.07 0.65
C ASN A 191 -21.62 -8.08 -0.16
N GLY A 192 -20.59 -8.67 0.46
CA GLY A 192 -19.71 -9.67 -0.14
C GLY A 192 -20.16 -11.10 0.11
N VAL A 193 -19.32 -12.05 -0.32
CA VAL A 193 -19.53 -13.49 -0.10
C VAL A 193 -18.57 -13.96 0.98
N LEU A 194 -19.07 -14.07 2.22
CA LEU A 194 -18.32 -14.64 3.33
C LEU A 194 -18.02 -16.12 3.07
N LYS A 195 -16.73 -16.47 3.00
CA LYS A 195 -16.28 -17.85 2.79
C LYS A 195 -16.14 -18.61 4.11
N GLY A 196 -15.81 -17.91 5.20
CA GLY A 196 -15.76 -18.48 6.53
C GLY A 196 -14.90 -17.68 7.50
N PHE A 197 -14.72 -18.25 8.69
CA PHE A 197 -13.82 -17.72 9.70
C PHE A 197 -12.73 -18.73 10.06
N THR A 198 -11.52 -18.25 10.32
CA THR A 198 -10.45 -19.03 10.92
C THR A 198 -10.17 -18.48 12.31
N LEU A 199 -10.40 -19.29 13.34
CA LEU A 199 -9.99 -18.95 14.70
C LEU A 199 -8.51 -19.27 14.88
N VAL A 200 -7.75 -18.32 15.41
CA VAL A 200 -6.30 -18.45 15.59
C VAL A 200 -5.96 -18.28 17.07
N HIS A 201 -5.32 -19.30 17.60
CA HIS A 201 -4.70 -19.26 18.92
C HIS A 201 -3.20 -19.47 18.72
N SER A 202 -2.42 -18.51 19.22
CA SER A 202 -0.97 -18.56 19.24
C SER A 202 -0.53 -18.94 20.65
N PHE A 203 0.21 -20.04 20.78
CA PHE A 203 0.82 -20.37 22.06
C PHE A 203 2.08 -19.53 22.23
N PRO A 204 2.29 -18.82 23.36
CA PRO A 204 3.54 -18.14 23.60
C PRO A 204 4.70 -19.16 23.66
N PRO A 205 5.91 -18.79 23.23
CA PRO A 205 7.07 -19.65 23.37
C PRO A 205 7.30 -19.97 24.85
N LYS A 206 7.54 -21.25 25.18
CA LYS A 206 7.87 -21.65 26.55
C LYS A 206 9.18 -20.97 26.96
N GLN A 207 9.12 -19.99 27.87
CA GLN A 207 10.32 -19.49 28.54
C GLN A 207 10.77 -20.52 29.58
N GLY A 208 11.70 -21.40 29.21
CA GLY A 208 12.45 -22.24 30.13
C GLY A 208 13.89 -21.72 30.24
N ASN A 209 14.37 -21.55 31.47
CA ASN A 209 15.67 -20.94 31.78
C ASN A 209 16.90 -21.83 31.54
N ASP A 210 16.78 -23.01 30.94
CA ASP A 210 17.94 -23.85 30.62
C ASP A 210 17.78 -24.54 29.27
N GLU A 211 18.80 -24.34 28.43
CA GLU A 211 19.32 -25.22 27.39
C GLU A 211 18.31 -26.06 26.58
N THR A 212 17.60 -25.43 25.63
CA THR A 212 17.46 -25.88 24.22
C THR A 212 16.56 -24.93 23.42
N ILE A 213 17.16 -24.20 22.47
CA ILE A 213 16.45 -23.32 21.53
C ILE A 213 15.97 -24.17 20.33
N TYR A 214 14.92 -24.97 20.53
CA TYR A 214 14.24 -25.72 19.45
C TYR A 214 12.72 -25.50 19.46
N LEU A 215 12.24 -24.30 19.82
CA LEU A 215 10.81 -24.05 19.96
C LEU A 215 10.09 -23.92 18.60
N GLU A 216 8.99 -24.67 18.50
CA GLU A 216 7.99 -24.67 17.44
C GLU A 216 6.90 -23.62 17.68
N ASP A 217 6.56 -22.85 16.65
CA ASP A 217 5.30 -22.10 16.58
C ASP A 217 4.12 -23.06 16.43
N LYS A 218 3.43 -23.39 17.53
CA LYS A 218 2.15 -24.12 17.45
C LYS A 218 1.02 -23.12 17.21
N LYS A 219 0.32 -23.27 16.08
CA LYS A 219 -0.91 -22.53 15.76
C LYS A 219 -2.06 -23.51 15.76
N ARG A 220 -3.07 -23.28 16.60
CA ARG A 220 -4.36 -24.00 16.47
C ARG A 220 -5.26 -23.20 15.55
N ARG A 221 -5.70 -23.82 14.46
CA ARG A 221 -6.66 -23.25 13.51
C ARG A 221 -7.95 -24.04 13.56
N LEU A 222 -9.07 -23.35 13.72
CA LEU A 222 -10.41 -23.91 13.51
C LEU A 222 -11.08 -23.15 12.39
N GLU A 223 -11.45 -23.86 11.33
CA GLU A 223 -12.26 -23.31 10.25
C GLU A 223 -13.75 -23.41 10.62
N VAL A 224 -14.43 -22.29 10.54
CA VAL A 224 -15.87 -22.18 10.69
C VAL A 224 -16.43 -21.85 9.33
N ALA A 225 -16.93 -22.87 8.64
CA ALA A 225 -17.66 -22.69 7.40
C ALA A 225 -19.00 -22.00 7.69
N VAL A 226 -19.35 -21.01 6.87
CA VAL A 226 -20.67 -20.39 6.90
C VAL A 226 -21.50 -21.02 5.79
N VAL A 227 -22.57 -21.70 6.16
CA VAL A 227 -23.47 -22.36 5.21
C VAL A 227 -24.44 -21.32 4.66
N GLY A 228 -24.14 -20.76 3.48
CA GLY A 228 -24.98 -19.80 2.76
C GLY A 228 -24.16 -18.77 1.96
N ALA A 229 -24.62 -18.43 0.75
CA ALA A 229 -23.86 -17.60 -0.20
C ALA A 229 -23.90 -16.09 0.07
N ALA A 230 -24.87 -15.61 0.86
CA ALA A 230 -25.00 -14.20 1.24
C ALA A 230 -25.42 -14.11 2.70
N VAL A 231 -24.63 -13.40 3.50
CA VAL A 231 -24.88 -13.23 4.93
C VAL A 231 -25.92 -12.14 5.18
N GLY A 232 -25.89 -11.06 4.39
CA GLY A 232 -26.79 -9.92 4.50
C GLY A 232 -26.86 -9.40 5.95
N ASP A 233 -28.08 -9.11 6.41
CA ASP A 233 -28.35 -8.53 7.73
C ASP A 233 -28.02 -9.47 8.91
N LYS A 234 -27.61 -10.72 8.65
CA LYS A 234 -27.27 -11.69 9.71
C LYS A 234 -25.83 -11.55 10.21
N ILE A 235 -25.04 -10.63 9.67
CA ILE A 235 -23.60 -10.58 9.95
C ILE A 235 -23.29 -10.35 11.43
N ASP A 236 -24.03 -9.47 12.12
CA ASP A 236 -23.82 -9.19 13.53
C ASP A 236 -24.10 -10.42 14.40
N ALA A 237 -25.16 -11.18 14.07
CA ALA A 237 -25.51 -12.42 14.78
C ALA A 237 -24.48 -13.53 14.54
N ILE A 238 -23.98 -13.66 13.31
CA ILE A 238 -22.90 -14.61 12.97
C ILE A 238 -21.62 -14.23 13.72
N TRP A 239 -21.23 -12.95 13.69
CA TRP A 239 -20.06 -12.45 14.39
C TRP A 239 -20.16 -12.71 15.89
N ASP A 240 -21.29 -12.40 16.52
CA ASP A 240 -21.49 -12.64 17.95
C ASP A 240 -21.37 -14.13 18.32
N SER A 241 -21.89 -15.02 17.47
CA SER A 241 -21.76 -16.46 17.66
C SER A 241 -20.30 -16.94 17.55
N VAL A 242 -19.61 -16.50 16.51
CA VAL A 242 -18.20 -16.83 16.26
C VAL A 242 -17.31 -16.27 17.38
N ARG A 243 -17.55 -15.03 17.80
CA ARG A 243 -16.83 -14.38 18.89
C ARG A 243 -17.01 -15.10 20.22
N LYS A 244 -18.25 -15.47 20.57
CA LYS A 244 -18.55 -16.27 21.78
C LYS A 244 -17.84 -17.62 21.74
N LYS A 245 -17.90 -18.32 20.61
CA LYS A 245 -17.21 -19.61 20.42
C LYS A 245 -15.69 -19.46 20.55
N ALA A 246 -15.12 -18.41 19.96
CA ALA A 246 -13.69 -18.11 20.02
C ALA A 246 -13.22 -17.83 21.44
N ASN A 247 -13.92 -16.93 22.17
CA ASN A 247 -13.61 -16.60 23.55
C ASN A 247 -13.74 -17.81 24.49
N ASN A 248 -14.77 -18.64 24.32
CA ASN A 248 -14.96 -19.85 25.13
C ASN A 248 -13.87 -20.90 24.92
N GLN A 249 -13.17 -20.87 23.79
CA GLN A 249 -12.08 -21.78 23.44
C GLN A 249 -10.72 -21.09 23.43
N GLU A 250 -10.63 -19.92 24.07
CA GLU A 250 -9.41 -19.12 24.27
C GLU A 250 -8.72 -18.66 22.98
N TYR A 251 -9.41 -18.65 21.83
CA TYR A 251 -8.86 -18.06 20.61
C TYR A 251 -8.80 -16.53 20.74
N GLU A 252 -7.69 -15.94 20.32
CA GLU A 252 -7.43 -14.50 20.48
C GLU A 252 -7.80 -13.70 19.22
N LEU A 253 -7.78 -14.37 18.07
CA LEU A 253 -7.98 -13.75 16.78
C LEU A 253 -8.95 -14.56 15.94
N VAL A 254 -9.85 -13.86 15.26
CA VAL A 254 -10.71 -14.40 14.19
C VAL A 254 -10.28 -13.79 12.88
N LYS A 255 -9.96 -14.62 11.89
CA LYS A 255 -9.76 -14.17 10.51
C LYS A 255 -11.04 -14.40 9.72
N ALA A 256 -11.71 -13.36 9.27
CA ALA A 256 -12.83 -13.49 8.34
C ALA A 256 -12.29 -13.52 6.91
N SER A 257 -12.58 -14.59 6.18
CA SER A 257 -12.25 -14.72 4.75
C SER A 257 -13.51 -14.50 3.93
N TYR A 258 -13.49 -13.53 3.02
CA TYR A 258 -14.62 -13.17 2.18
C TYR A 258 -14.17 -12.74 0.79
N GLU A 259 -15.06 -12.88 -0.18
CA GLU A 259 -14.89 -12.29 -1.50
C GLU A 259 -15.64 -10.96 -1.52
N ASN A 260 -14.91 -9.86 -1.76
CA ASN A 260 -15.52 -8.53 -1.81
C ASN A 260 -16.34 -8.34 -3.10
N THR A 261 -17.04 -7.21 -3.19
CA THR A 261 -17.88 -6.88 -4.37
C THR A 261 -17.10 -6.74 -5.68
N ASP A 262 -15.77 -6.53 -5.59
CA ASP A 262 -14.85 -6.50 -6.73
C ASP A 262 -14.27 -7.89 -7.09
N GLY A 263 -14.72 -8.97 -6.43
CA GLY A 263 -14.25 -10.35 -6.66
C GLY A 263 -12.88 -10.68 -6.05
N ARG A 264 -12.35 -9.83 -5.16
CA ARG A 264 -11.10 -10.07 -4.43
C ARG A 264 -11.37 -10.98 -3.24
N LEU A 265 -10.63 -12.07 -3.12
CA LEU A 265 -10.54 -12.80 -1.86
C LEU A 265 -9.72 -11.98 -0.85
N VAL A 266 -10.35 -11.58 0.25
CA VAL A 266 -9.78 -10.79 1.32
C VAL A 266 -9.89 -11.56 2.62
N SER A 267 -8.85 -11.48 3.45
CA SER A 267 -8.90 -11.92 4.84
C SER A 267 -8.68 -10.72 5.74
N VAL A 268 -9.54 -10.55 6.74
CA VAL A 268 -9.39 -9.51 7.75
C VAL A 268 -9.28 -10.11 9.14
N ASP A 269 -8.34 -9.58 9.90
CA ASP A 269 -8.00 -10.03 11.24
C ASP A 269 -8.82 -9.21 12.26
N MET A 270 -9.64 -9.89 13.04
CA MET A 270 -10.56 -9.30 14.02
C MET A 270 -10.24 -9.83 15.42
N GLN A 271 -10.04 -8.93 16.39
CA GLN A 271 -9.74 -9.32 17.77
C GLN A 271 -11.00 -9.84 18.47
N THR A 272 -10.92 -11.00 19.11
CA THR A 272 -12.07 -11.64 19.78
C THR A 272 -12.61 -10.86 20.97
N ARG A 273 -11.76 -10.04 21.60
CA ARG A 273 -12.12 -9.19 22.75
C ARG A 273 -12.84 -7.89 22.36
N ARG A 274 -12.78 -7.48 21.08
CA ARG A 274 -13.41 -6.25 20.60
C ARG A 274 -14.83 -6.54 20.12
N SER A 275 -15.82 -5.95 20.77
CA SER A 275 -17.21 -6.04 20.32
C SER A 275 -17.45 -5.27 19.02
N ASP A 276 -16.68 -4.21 18.79
CA ASP A 276 -16.74 -3.27 17.68
C ASP A 276 -15.84 -3.63 16.50
N ALA A 277 -15.25 -4.85 16.45
CA ALA A 277 -14.32 -5.23 15.40
C ALA A 277 -14.91 -5.13 13.97
N LEU A 278 -16.23 -5.25 13.83
CA LEU A 278 -16.92 -5.07 12.55
C LEU A 278 -16.91 -3.61 12.05
N GLU A 279 -16.69 -2.64 12.93
CA GLU A 279 -16.61 -1.20 12.59
C GLU A 279 -15.23 -0.79 12.05
N ASP A 280 -14.27 -1.71 12.04
CA ASP A 280 -12.93 -1.41 11.52
C ASP A 280 -13.01 -1.00 10.04
N LEU A 281 -12.24 0.02 9.69
CA LEU A 281 -12.36 0.70 8.41
C LEU A 281 -11.76 -0.11 7.27
N VAL A 282 -12.47 -0.17 6.14
CA VAL A 282 -12.02 -0.82 4.91
C VAL A 282 -11.57 0.22 3.89
N THR A 283 -10.43 -0.06 3.26
CA THR A 283 -9.83 0.80 2.24
C THR A 283 -10.22 0.38 0.84
N LYS A 284 -10.53 1.34 -0.04
CA LYS A 284 -10.90 1.06 -1.43
C LYS A 284 -9.72 0.50 -2.21
N THR A 285 -9.94 -0.65 -2.85
CA THR A 285 -9.00 -1.24 -3.82
C THR A 285 -9.72 -1.48 -5.13
N LYS A 286 -8.97 -1.75 -6.21
CA LYS A 286 -9.53 -2.13 -7.50
C LYS A 286 -8.53 -3.01 -8.23
N LYS A 287 -9.03 -3.96 -9.02
CA LYS A 287 -8.22 -4.75 -9.94
C LYS A 287 -8.07 -3.99 -11.26
N ILE A 288 -6.85 -3.92 -11.78
CA ILE A 288 -6.58 -3.45 -13.14
C ILE A 288 -6.00 -4.59 -13.97
N GLU A 289 -6.51 -4.72 -15.19
CA GLU A 289 -6.00 -5.66 -16.18
C GLU A 289 -4.94 -4.97 -17.05
N LEU A 290 -3.79 -5.61 -17.13
CA LEU A 290 -2.64 -5.18 -17.93
C LEU A 290 -2.49 -6.09 -19.14
N GLU A 291 -2.04 -5.50 -20.24
CA GLU A 291 -1.59 -6.25 -21.41
C GLU A 291 -0.30 -7.03 -21.05
N ALA A 292 -0.04 -8.11 -21.80
CA ALA A 292 0.90 -9.16 -21.39
C ALA A 292 2.38 -8.73 -21.30
N ASP A 293 2.74 -7.57 -21.84
CA ASP A 293 4.09 -6.98 -21.84
C ASP A 293 4.42 -6.18 -20.56
N ALA A 294 3.46 -6.05 -19.64
CA ALA A 294 3.70 -5.42 -18.33
C ALA A 294 4.55 -6.33 -17.42
N ASN A 295 5.86 -6.35 -17.66
CA ASN A 295 6.85 -7.02 -16.82
C ASN A 295 7.12 -6.23 -15.53
N TYR A 296 7.55 -6.95 -14.48
CA TYR A 296 8.01 -6.37 -13.21
C TYR A 296 9.35 -5.61 -13.37
N ASP A 297 10.06 -5.82 -14.48
CA ASP A 297 11.30 -5.14 -14.81
C ASP A 297 11.07 -3.74 -15.41
N GLN A 298 10.56 -2.83 -14.59
CA GLN A 298 10.32 -1.46 -15.00
C GLN A 298 11.48 -0.55 -14.63
N SER A 299 12.28 -0.19 -15.63
CA SER A 299 13.36 0.77 -15.51
C SER A 299 12.83 2.20 -15.38
N GLY A 300 11.68 2.49 -15.98
CA GLY A 300 10.92 3.74 -15.89
C GLY A 300 9.41 3.49 -15.88
N VAL A 301 8.61 4.55 -15.80
CA VAL A 301 7.15 4.48 -15.74
C VAL A 301 6.59 3.75 -16.96
N SER A 302 5.77 2.71 -16.73
CA SER A 302 5.11 1.99 -17.83
C SER A 302 3.89 2.76 -18.37
N PRO A 303 3.82 3.06 -19.68
CA PRO A 303 2.67 3.75 -20.28
C PRO A 303 1.36 2.95 -20.14
N SER A 304 1.43 1.62 -20.24
CA SER A 304 0.23 0.76 -20.14
C SER A 304 -0.34 0.77 -18.72
N ILE A 305 0.51 0.66 -17.69
CA ILE A 305 0.09 0.77 -16.29
C ILE A 305 -0.45 2.16 -15.99
N MET A 306 0.28 3.20 -16.41
CA MET A 306 -0.12 4.60 -16.26
C MET A 306 -1.53 4.85 -16.78
N LYS A 307 -1.81 4.44 -18.03
CA LYS A 307 -3.14 4.61 -18.64
C LYS A 307 -4.23 3.92 -17.82
N LYS A 308 -4.04 2.63 -17.49
CA LYS A 308 -5.03 1.85 -16.72
C LYS A 308 -5.29 2.43 -15.32
N MET A 309 -4.26 2.93 -14.64
CA MET A 309 -4.40 3.56 -13.34
C MET A 309 -5.08 4.94 -13.42
N ILE A 310 -4.81 5.73 -14.45
CA ILE A 310 -5.51 7.00 -14.70
C ILE A 310 -6.99 6.74 -14.97
N ASP A 311 -7.33 5.80 -15.84
CA ASP A 311 -8.71 5.40 -16.15
C ASP A 311 -9.43 4.93 -14.87
N ALA A 312 -8.76 4.11 -14.04
CA ALA A 312 -9.28 3.67 -12.76
C ALA A 312 -9.55 4.84 -11.80
N LEU A 313 -8.68 5.84 -11.75
CA LEU A 313 -8.85 7.05 -10.92
C LEU A 313 -9.99 7.96 -11.40
N GLN A 314 -10.25 7.98 -12.71
CA GLN A 314 -11.33 8.77 -13.31
C GLN A 314 -12.70 8.13 -13.07
N SER A 315 -12.75 6.80 -13.09
CA SER A 315 -13.98 6.02 -12.86
C SER A 315 -14.47 5.97 -11.40
N SER A 316 -13.84 6.70 -10.47
CA SER A 316 -13.97 6.51 -9.00
C SER A 316 -14.49 7.70 -8.22
#